data_AF-U3U4C0-F1
#
_entry.id   AF-U3U4C0-F1
#
_cell.length_a   1.000
_cell.length_b   1.000
_cell.length_c   1.000
_cell.angle_alpha   90.00
_cell.angle_beta   90.00
_cell.angle_gamma   90.00
#
_symmetry.space_group_name_H-M   'P 1'
#
loop_
_entity.id
_entity.type
_entity.pdbx_description
1 polymer ?
#
loop_
_entity_poly.entity_id
_entity_poly.type
_entity_poly.pdbx_seq_one_letter_code
_entity_poly.pdbx_strand_id
1 'polypeptide(L)' 'MFGRAERKAMALVDRALQAPEYQERIAGPAQDEEFVLSHADNVEAAGFVSHLKLPHYVDFQAELELLQRLRQQHQEQNNE' A
#
# COMPACT_ATOMS: atom_id res chain seq x y z
N MET A 1 15.13 -0.18 22.65
CA MET A 1 14.65 1.16 22.22
C MET A 1 15.38 2.21 23.05
N PHE A 2 16.04 3.19 22.43
CA PHE A 2 16.66 4.30 23.18
C PHE A 2 15.58 5.29 23.66
N GLY A 3 15.62 5.66 24.94
CA GLY A 3 14.65 6.56 25.58
C GLY A 3 13.31 5.90 25.97
N ARG A 4 12.54 6.58 26.85
CA ARG A 4 11.18 6.20 27.31
C ARG A 4 10.15 6.24 26.18
N ALA A 5 10.34 5.43 25.15
CA ALA A 5 9.36 5.15 24.11
C ALA A 5 8.45 4.01 24.59
N GLU A 6 7.67 4.27 25.64
CA GLU A 6 6.77 3.33 26.34
C GLU A 6 5.53 2.93 25.52
N ARG A 7 5.55 3.11 24.19
CA ARG A 7 4.45 2.61 23.36
C ARG A 7 4.65 1.12 23.13
N LYS A 8 4.00 0.36 24.02
CA LYS A 8 3.72 -1.08 24.04
C LYS A 8 3.27 -1.72 22.70
N ALA A 9 3.16 -0.94 21.63
CA ALA A 9 2.78 -1.40 20.30
C ALA A 9 3.79 -2.40 19.71
N MET A 10 5.11 -2.21 19.91
CA MET A 10 6.09 -3.17 19.38
C MET A 10 5.94 -4.56 20.00
N ALA A 11 5.65 -4.65 21.30
CA ALA A 11 5.43 -5.95 21.97
C ALA A 11 4.11 -6.62 21.54
N LEU A 12 3.07 -5.83 21.23
CA LEU A 12 1.80 -6.34 20.72
C LEU A 12 1.93 -6.87 19.28
N VAL A 13 2.70 -6.16 18.44
CA VAL A 13 3.03 -6.59 17.08
C VAL A 13 3.89 -7.84 17.11
N ASP A 14 4.91 -7.89 17.97
CA ASP A 14 5.76 -9.08 18.17
C ASP A 14 4.92 -10.32 18.55
N ARG A 15 3.98 -10.19 19.48
CA ARG A 15 3.06 -11.29 19.83
C ARG A 15 2.11 -11.66 18.69
N ALA A 16 1.66 -10.70 17.89
CA ALA A 16 0.76 -10.95 16.77
C ALA A 16 1.47 -11.70 15.62
N LEU A 17 2.76 -11.42 15.40
CA LEU A 17 3.59 -12.10 14.40
C LEU A 17 4.01 -13.53 14.79
N GLN A 18 3.88 -13.92 16.07
CA GLN A 18 4.06 -15.30 16.52
C GLN A 18 2.85 -16.21 16.24
N ALA A 19 1.76 -15.69 15.65
CA ALA A 19 0.57 -16.48 15.27
C ALA A 19 0.87 -17.80 14.51
N PRO A 20 1.76 -17.85 13.50
CA PRO A 20 2.13 -19.10 12.83
C PRO A 20 2.79 -20.14 13.75
N GLU A 21 3.56 -19.70 14.76
CA GLU A 21 4.24 -20.59 15.72
C GLU A 21 3.27 -21.28 16.68
N TYR A 22 2.15 -20.61 17.00
CA TYR A 22 1.08 -21.12 17.86
C TYR A 22 -0.13 -21.69 17.09
N GLN A 23 -0.04 -21.82 15.76
CA GLN A 23 -1.14 -22.26 14.87
C GLN A 23 -2.43 -21.43 15.06
N GLU A 24 -2.28 -20.14 15.36
CA GLU A 24 -3.41 -19.22 15.50
C GLU A 24 -3.94 -18.82 14.13
N ARG A 25 -5.26 -18.73 13.99
CA ARG A 25 -5.88 -18.25 12.75
C ARG A 25 -5.63 -16.75 12.61
N ILE A 26 -5.10 -16.32 11.46
CA ILE A 26 -4.96 -14.90 11.11
C ILE A 26 -6.37 -14.28 11.07
N ALA A 27 -6.66 -13.40 12.03
CA ALA A 27 -7.96 -12.75 12.19
C ALA A 27 -7.93 -11.25 11.81
N GLY A 28 -6.74 -10.68 11.61
CA GLY A 28 -6.61 -9.28 11.20
C GLY A 28 -5.20 -8.90 10.75
N PRO A 29 -5.03 -7.66 10.24
CA PRO A 29 -3.82 -7.23 9.54
C PRO A 29 -2.55 -7.23 10.41
N ALA A 30 -2.69 -7.14 11.74
CA ALA A 30 -1.55 -7.16 12.66
C ALA A 30 -0.90 -8.56 12.81
N GLN A 31 -1.60 -9.63 12.42
CA GLN A 31 -1.11 -11.01 12.45
C GLN A 31 -0.61 -11.50 11.08
N ASP A 32 -0.72 -10.65 10.06
CA ASP A 32 -0.22 -10.91 8.72
C ASP A 32 1.21 -10.37 8.62
N GLU A 33 2.18 -11.28 8.63
CA GLU A 33 3.60 -10.96 8.63
C GLU A 33 4.03 -10.17 7.40
N GLU A 34 3.53 -10.54 6.21
CA GLU A 34 3.87 -9.85 4.97
C GLU A 34 3.30 -8.44 4.98
N PHE A 35 2.05 -8.26 5.40
CA PHE A 35 1.42 -6.94 5.48
C PHE A 35 2.13 -6.02 6.50
N VAL A 36 2.47 -6.53 7.68
CA VAL A 36 3.12 -5.74 8.72
C VAL A 36 4.55 -5.38 8.33
N LEU A 37 5.36 -6.34 7.87
CA LEU A 37 6.77 -6.08 7.55
C LEU A 37 6.93 -5.17 6.32
N SER A 38 6.08 -5.31 5.31
CA SER A 38 6.13 -4.47 4.09
C SER A 38 5.73 -3.01 4.30
N HIS A 39 5.03 -2.68 5.41
CA HIS A 39 4.54 -1.32 5.69
C HIS A 39 5.09 -0.72 7.00
N ALA A 40 5.89 -1.46 7.77
CA ALA A 40 6.45 -0.99 9.04
C ALA A 40 7.65 -0.03 8.86
N ASP A 41 8.37 -0.12 7.75
CA ASP A 41 9.48 0.80 7.46
C ASP A 41 8.95 2.13 6.91
N ASN A 42 8.87 3.11 7.80
CA ASN A 42 8.44 4.47 7.46
C ASN A 42 9.41 5.17 6.49
N VAL A 43 10.67 4.76 6.40
CA VAL A 43 11.64 5.38 5.48
C VAL A 43 11.29 5.02 4.04
N GLU A 44 10.99 3.75 3.78
CA GLU A 44 10.56 3.27 2.46
C GLU A 44 9.17 3.82 2.07
N ALA A 45 8.21 3.79 3.00
CA ALA A 45 6.86 4.31 2.76
C ALA A 45 6.84 5.83 2.48
N ALA A 46 7.64 6.62 3.21
CA ALA A 46 7.76 8.06 2.97
C ALA A 46 8.46 8.36 1.63
N GLY A 47 9.47 7.57 1.27
CA GLY A 47 10.12 7.62 -0.03
C GLY A 47 9.13 7.38 -1.18
N PHE A 48 8.28 6.37 -1.03
CA PHE A 48 7.25 6.05 -2.03
C PHE A 48 6.25 7.21 -2.20
N VAL A 49 5.66 7.68 -1.10
CA VAL A 49 4.71 8.81 -1.18
C VAL A 49 5.36 10.08 -1.74
N SER A 50 6.66 10.29 -1.50
CA SER A 50 7.38 11.44 -2.05
C SER A 50 7.65 11.33 -3.56
N HIS A 51 7.74 10.12 -4.11
CA HIS A 51 7.99 9.94 -5.55
C HIS A 51 6.83 10.48 -6.40
N LEU A 52 5.60 10.49 -5.87
CA LEU A 52 4.41 11.04 -6.54
C LEU A 52 4.53 12.53 -6.88
N LYS A 53 5.47 13.23 -6.22
CA LYS A 53 5.79 14.64 -6.53
C LYS A 53 6.79 14.78 -7.67
N LEU A 54 7.48 13.71 -8.04
CA LEU A 54 8.37 13.71 -9.18
C LEU A 54 7.55 13.71 -10.48
N PRO A 55 8.12 14.17 -11.59
CA PRO A 55 7.38 14.27 -12.84
C PRO A 55 6.91 12.89 -13.31
N HIS A 56 5.59 12.69 -13.40
CA HIS A 56 4.94 11.48 -13.92
C HIS A 56 4.18 11.75 -15.23
N TYR A 57 4.62 12.75 -15.99
CA TYR A 57 3.92 13.21 -17.20
C TYR A 57 3.85 12.14 -18.30
N VAL A 58 4.82 11.23 -18.37
CA VAL A 58 4.83 10.13 -19.36
C VAL A 58 3.72 9.13 -19.04
N ASP A 59 3.66 8.66 -17.79
CA ASP A 59 2.62 7.72 -17.36
C ASP A 59 1.23 8.36 -17.44
N PHE A 60 1.10 9.62 -17.00
CA PHE A 60 -0.16 10.37 -17.07
C PHE A 60 -0.64 10.60 -18.52
N GLN A 61 0.28 10.80 -19.47
CA GLN A 61 -0.07 10.92 -20.88
C GLN A 61 -0.60 9.60 -21.45
N ALA A 62 0.02 8.46 -21.08
CA ALA A 62 -0.46 7.15 -21.50
C ALA A 62 -1.87 6.84 -20.97
N GLU A 63 -2.15 7.19 -19.71
CA GLU A 63 -3.49 7.05 -19.13
C GLU A 63 -4.53 7.98 -19.78
N LEU A 64 -4.15 9.23 -20.09
CA LEU A 64 -5.02 10.17 -20.79
C LEU A 64 -5.37 9.68 -22.20
N GLU A 65 -4.40 9.13 -22.93
CA GLU A 65 -4.63 8.58 -24.26
C GLU A 65 -5.60 7.39 -24.19
N LEU A 66 -5.43 6.49 -23.21
CA LEU A 66 -6.36 5.39 -22.97
C LEU A 66 -7.77 5.91 -22.66
N LEU A 67 -7.89 6.90 -21.79
CA LEU A 67 -9.18 7.50 -21.42
C LEU A 67 -9.89 8.13 -22.63
N GLN A 68 -9.15 8.82 -23.51
CA GLN A 68 -9.68 9.42 -24.72
C GLN A 68 -10.22 8.36 -25.68
N ARG A 69 -9.48 7.26 -25.89
CA ARG A 69 -9.93 6.14 -26.73
C ARG A 69 -11.21 5.50 -26.19
N LEU A 70 -11.29 5.26 -24.88
CA LEU A 70 -12.49 4.70 -24.25
C LEU A 70 -13.70 5.62 -24.39
N ARG A 71 -13.52 6.95 -24.26
CA ARG A 71 -14.59 7.93 -24.46
C ARG A 71 -15.07 7.94 -25.91
N GLN A 72 -14.17 7.84 -26.87
CA GLN A 72 -14.52 7.80 -28.28
C GLN A 72 -15.31 6.53 -28.62
N GLN A 73 -14.87 5.36 -28.17
CA GLN A 73 -15.58 4.09 -28.35
C GLN A 73 -16.99 4.13 -27.75
N HIS A 74 -17.14 4.72 -26.55
CA HIS A 74 -18.45 4.85 -25.92
C HIS A 74 -19.38 5.82 -26.67
N GLN A 75 -18.84 6.88 -27.29
CA GLN A 75 -19.63 7.79 -28.12
C GLN A 75 -20.06 7.14 -29.43
N GLU A 76 -19.18 6.35 -30.06
CA GLU A 76 -19.49 5.58 -31.27
C GLU A 76 -20.60 4.55 -31.00
N GLN A 77 -20.52 3.80 -29.88
CA GLN A 77 -21.56 2.85 -29.46
C GLN A 77 -22.90 3.50 -29.10
N ASN A 78 -22.91 4.74 -28.60
CA ASN A 78 -24.14 5.46 -28.27
C ASN A 78 -24.79 6.16 -29.47
N ASN A 79 -24.06 6.31 -30.58
CA ASN A 79 -24.53 6.95 -31.81
C ASN A 79 -25.02 5.94 -32.86
N GLU A 80 -24.92 4.64 -32.59
CA GLU A 80 -25.57 3.52 -33.31
C GLU A 80 -26.88 3.13 -32.61
#